data_AF-A0A1U7EBL5-F1
#
_entry.id   AF-A0A1U7EBL5-F1
#
_cell.length_a   1.000
_cell.length_b   1.000
_cell.length_c   1.000
_cell.angle_alpha   90.00
_cell.angle_beta   90.00
_cell.angle_gamma   90.00
#
_symmetry.space_group_name_H-M   'P 1'
#
loop_
_entity.id
_entity.type
_entity.pdbx_description
1 polymer ?
#
loop_
_entity_poly.entity_id
_entity_poly.type
_entity_poly.pdbx_seq_one_letter_code
_entity_poly.pdbx_strand_id
1 'polypeptide(L)'
;MKKSTEIDDIKESLDFALDELKGLAGSLQLATIASNAMNRVAEKPGEDAAKSLQRAAKIGLPEIMDVQRNCYRRIKIVEDLLQTEVVNLIRLTKEAADDERV
;
A
#
# COMPACT_ATOMS: atom_id res chain seq x y z
N MET A 1 20.92 -16.91 23.34
CA MET A 1 19.75 -16.04 23.62
C MET A 1 19.56 -14.90 22.60
N LYS A 2 20.61 -14.29 22.03
CA LYS A 2 20.47 -13.18 21.06
C LYS A 2 19.69 -13.47 19.75
N LYS A 3 19.80 -14.69 19.19
CA LYS A 3 19.09 -15.06 17.94
C LYS A 3 17.56 -15.17 18.10
N SER A 4 17.07 -15.52 19.30
CA SER A 4 15.62 -15.64 19.57
C SER A 4 14.93 -14.28 19.54
N THR A 5 15.59 -13.25 20.07
CA THR A 5 15.09 -11.87 20.06
C THR A 5 15.05 -11.27 18.65
N GLU A 6 16.04 -11.57 17.81
CA GLU A 6 16.06 -11.07 16.41
C GLU A 6 14.92 -11.66 15.56
N ILE A 7 14.53 -12.91 15.79
CA ILE A 7 13.41 -13.54 15.07
C ILE A 7 12.07 -12.91 15.47
N ASP A 8 11.90 -12.57 16.75
CA ASP A 8 10.66 -11.96 17.23
C ASP A 8 10.53 -10.51 16.73
N ASP A 9 11.62 -9.73 16.70
CA ASP A 9 11.65 -8.38 16.10
C ASP A 9 11.28 -8.40 14.60
N ILE A 10 11.75 -9.42 13.86
CA ILE A 10 11.41 -9.62 12.44
C ILE A 10 9.92 -9.93 12.29
N LYS A 11 9.33 -10.77 13.15
CA LYS A 11 7.90 -11.08 13.09
C LYS A 11 7.05 -9.83 13.34
N GLU A 12 7.38 -9.03 14.34
CA GLU A 12 6.67 -7.78 14.61
C GLU A 12 6.76 -6.82 13.41
N SER A 13 7.93 -6.73 12.78
CA SER A 13 8.14 -5.91 11.58
C SER A 13 7.32 -6.41 10.38
N LEU A 14 7.24 -7.73 10.19
CA LEU A 14 6.42 -8.35 9.15
C LEU A 14 4.91 -8.13 9.40
N ASP A 15 4.45 -8.29 10.64
CA ASP A 15 3.05 -8.08 11.00
C ASP A 15 2.62 -6.62 10.78
N PHE A 16 3.46 -5.66 11.20
CA PHE A 16 3.25 -4.24 10.93
C PHE A 16 3.15 -3.96 9.43
N ALA A 17 4.10 -4.48 8.64
CA ALA A 17 4.12 -4.25 7.20
C ALA A 17 2.89 -4.87 6.50
N LEU A 18 2.44 -6.05 6.93
CA LEU A 18 1.24 -6.68 6.39
C LEU A 18 -0.04 -5.91 6.73
N ASP A 19 -0.13 -5.30 7.92
CA ASP A 19 -1.28 -4.49 8.31
C ASP A 19 -1.34 -3.17 7.53
N GLU A 20 -0.19 -2.48 7.39
CA GLU A 20 -0.06 -1.28 6.56
C GLU A 20 -0.46 -1.56 5.10
N LEU A 21 -0.04 -2.70 4.52
CA LEU A 21 -0.45 -3.08 3.17
C LEU A 21 -1.96 -3.22 3.03
N LYS A 22 -2.65 -3.83 4.01
CA LYS A 22 -4.11 -3.97 3.97
C LYS A 22 -4.80 -2.60 3.99
N GLY A 23 -4.35 -1.69 4.85
CA GLY A 23 -4.88 -0.33 4.93
C GLY A 23 -4.67 0.48 3.65
N LEU A 24 -3.47 0.36 3.06
CA LEU A 24 -3.13 1.02 1.80
C LEU A 24 -3.89 0.45 0.61
N ALA A 25 -4.10 -0.87 0.55
CA ALA A 25 -4.88 -1.51 -0.50
C ALA A 25 -6.34 -1.02 -0.49
N GLY A 26 -6.98 -0.93 0.69
CA GLY A 26 -8.33 -0.38 0.81
C GLY A 26 -8.42 1.08 0.37
N SER A 27 -7.46 1.91 0.78
CA SER A 27 -7.38 3.32 0.37
C SER A 27 -7.21 3.48 -1.15
N LEU A 28 -6.37 2.65 -1.76
CA LEU A 28 -6.15 2.63 -3.21
C LEU A 28 -7.42 2.21 -3.97
N GLN A 29 -8.14 1.20 -3.48
CA GLN A 29 -9.41 0.75 -4.07
C GLN A 29 -10.46 1.88 -4.04
N LEU A 30 -10.64 2.55 -2.91
CA LEU A 30 -11.57 3.68 -2.78
C LEU A 30 -11.18 4.84 -3.70
N ALA A 31 -9.90 5.20 -3.74
CA ALA A 31 -9.42 6.25 -4.62
C ALA A 31 -9.60 5.89 -6.10
N THR A 32 -9.49 4.61 -6.46
CA THR A 32 -9.76 4.10 -7.82
C THR A 32 -11.23 4.16 -8.19
N ILE A 33 -12.13 3.77 -7.28
CA ILE A 33 -13.58 3.91 -7.48
C ILE A 33 -13.96 5.38 -7.65
N ALA A 34 -13.42 6.26 -6.79
CA ALA A 34 -13.65 7.69 -6.85
C ALA A 34 -13.13 8.30 -8.16
N SER A 35 -11.93 7.94 -8.59
CA SER A 35 -11.34 8.38 -9.86
C SER A 35 -12.22 7.97 -11.05
N ASN A 36 -12.65 6.70 -11.10
CA ASN A 36 -13.55 6.21 -12.15
C ASN A 36 -14.91 6.92 -12.14
N ALA A 37 -15.48 7.18 -10.97
CA ALA A 37 -16.73 7.92 -10.84
C ALA A 37 -16.58 9.37 -11.34
N MET A 38 -15.50 10.04 -10.97
CA MET A 38 -15.21 11.44 -11.33
C MET A 38 -14.92 11.60 -12.82
N ASN A 39 -14.18 10.67 -13.42
CA ASN A 39 -13.96 10.65 -14.88
C ASN A 39 -15.28 10.55 -15.65
N ARG A 40 -16.20 9.67 -15.21
CA ARG A 40 -17.54 9.57 -15.83
C ARG A 40 -18.36 10.85 -15.72
N VAL A 41 -18.22 11.60 -14.62
CA VAL A 41 -18.91 12.89 -14.43
C VAL A 41 -18.24 13.99 -15.25
N ALA A 42 -16.91 13.98 -15.35
CA ALA A 42 -16.15 14.94 -16.14
C ALA A 42 -16.42 14.83 -17.65
N GLU A 43 -16.71 13.62 -18.15
CA GLU A 43 -16.90 13.33 -19.58
C GLU A 43 -18.33 13.52 -20.11
N LYS A 44 -19.36 13.55 -19.25
CA LYS A 44 -20.75 13.71 -19.70
C LYS A 44 -21.11 15.18 -19.95
N PRO A 45 -21.45 15.59 -21.19
CA PRO A 45 -22.06 16.88 -21.43
C PRO A 45 -23.55 16.83 -21.05
N GLY A 46 -24.00 17.74 -20.19
CA GLY A 46 -25.40 17.86 -19.80
C GLY A 46 -25.69 19.20 -19.11
N GLU A 47 -26.98 19.53 -19.00
CA GLU A 47 -27.63 20.77 -18.49
C GLU A 47 -26.95 21.46 -17.29
N ASP A 48 -27.31 22.71 -16.98
CA ASP A 48 -26.59 23.57 -16.04
C ASP A 48 -26.27 22.97 -14.64
N ALA A 49 -27.07 22.03 -14.14
CA ALA A 49 -26.73 21.25 -12.93
C ALA A 49 -25.55 20.27 -13.13
N ALA A 50 -25.46 19.64 -14.30
CA ALA A 50 -24.34 18.78 -14.70
C ALA A 50 -23.06 19.59 -14.98
N LYS A 51 -23.13 20.86 -15.39
CA LYS A 51 -21.93 21.73 -15.50
C LYS A 51 -21.26 21.98 -14.15
N SER A 52 -22.04 22.23 -13.09
CA SER A 52 -21.51 22.43 -11.73
C SER A 52 -20.84 21.17 -11.19
N LEU A 53 -21.47 20.01 -11.38
CA LEU A 53 -20.90 18.70 -11.02
C LEU A 53 -19.65 18.37 -11.84
N GLN A 54 -19.64 18.66 -13.14
CA GLN A 54 -18.48 18.49 -14.01
C GLN A 54 -17.30 19.36 -13.57
N ARG A 55 -17.57 20.60 -13.13
CA ARG A 55 -16.53 21.49 -12.59
C ARG A 55 -15.97 20.97 -11.27
N ALA A 56 -16.83 20.53 -10.35
CA ALA A 56 -16.40 19.90 -9.10
C ALA A 56 -15.56 18.64 -9.38
N ALA A 57 -15.96 17.84 -10.37
CA ALA A 57 -15.23 16.66 -10.81
C ALA A 57 -13.83 17.00 -11.32
N LYS A 58 -13.70 18.02 -12.16
CA LYS A 58 -12.40 18.49 -12.68
C LYS A 58 -11.47 19.03 -11.59
N ILE A 59 -12.02 19.61 -10.52
CA ILE A 59 -11.25 20.12 -9.38
C ILE A 59 -10.82 18.97 -8.45
N GLY A 60 -11.71 18.02 -8.15
CA GLY A 60 -11.43 16.93 -7.21
C GLY A 60 -10.65 15.75 -7.81
N LEU A 61 -10.68 15.56 -9.13
CA LEU A 61 -9.95 14.47 -9.79
C LEU A 61 -8.43 14.52 -9.53
N PRO A 62 -7.74 15.68 -9.64
CA PRO A 62 -6.33 15.81 -9.25
C PRO A 62 -6.03 15.33 -7.83
N GLU A 63 -6.85 15.71 -6.85
CA GLU A 63 -6.66 15.32 -5.44
C GLU A 63 -6.79 13.80 -5.25
N ILE A 64 -7.79 13.19 -5.90
CA ILE A 64 -7.98 11.74 -5.87
C ILE A 64 -6.78 11.02 -6.53
N MET A 65 -6.28 11.54 -7.65
CA MET A 65 -5.09 10.99 -8.31
C MET A 65 -3.84 11.12 -7.44
N ASP A 66 -3.72 12.19 -6.66
CA ASP A 66 -2.63 12.35 -5.68
C ASP A 66 -2.71 11.32 -4.56
N VAL A 67 -3.91 11.04 -4.05
CA VAL A 67 -4.12 9.94 -3.07
C VAL A 67 -3.71 8.59 -3.67
N GLN A 68 -4.11 8.29 -4.92
CA GLN A 68 -3.71 7.06 -5.60
C GLN A 68 -2.18 6.95 -5.72
N ARG A 69 -1.52 8.02 -6.19
CA ARG A 69 -0.05 8.06 -6.31
C ARG A 69 0.64 7.86 -4.97
N ASN A 70 0.13 8.46 -3.91
CA ASN A 70 0.68 8.29 -2.57
C ASN A 70 0.51 6.85 -2.06
N CYS A 71 -0.66 6.25 -2.28
CA CYS A 71 -0.90 4.84 -1.94
C CYS A 71 0.11 3.93 -2.66
N TYR A 72 0.32 4.10 -3.97
CA TYR A 72 1.32 3.32 -4.71
C TYR A 72 2.73 3.48 -4.15
N ARG A 73 3.15 4.72 -3.85
CA ARG A 73 4.48 4.98 -3.27
C ARG A 73 4.65 4.29 -1.92
N ARG A 74 3.64 4.37 -1.05
CA ARG A 74 3.69 3.73 0.28
C ARG A 74 3.67 2.20 0.17
N ILE A 75 2.82 1.64 -0.70
CA ILE A 75 2.80 0.19 -0.96
C ILE A 75 4.20 -0.28 -1.35
N LYS A 76 4.86 0.44 -2.26
CA LYS A 76 6.21 0.07 -2.71
C LYS A 76 7.24 0.06 -1.56
N ILE A 77 7.20 1.06 -0.68
CA ILE A 77 8.06 1.13 0.51
C ILE A 77 7.82 -0.08 1.42
N VAL A 78 6.56 -0.42 1.65
CA VAL A 78 6.19 -1.55 2.53
C VAL A 78 6.56 -2.89 1.89
N GLU A 79 6.40 -3.04 0.57
CA GLU A 79 6.88 -4.22 -0.16
C GLU A 79 8.40 -4.38 -0.06
N ASP A 80 9.16 -3.30 -0.19
CA ASP A 80 10.62 -3.35 -0.08
C ASP A 80 11.07 -3.73 1.34
N LEU A 81 10.35 -3.27 2.37
CA LEU A 81 10.55 -3.70 3.76
C LEU A 81 10.26 -5.19 3.93
N LEU A 82 9.12 -5.68 3.43
CA LEU A 82 8.76 -7.10 3.50
C LEU A 82 9.80 -7.99 2.83
N GLN A 83 10.29 -7.61 1.65
CA GLN A 83 11.32 -8.36 0.94
C GLN A 83 12.61 -8.45 1.76
N THR A 84 13.01 -7.34 2.39
CA THR A 84 14.19 -7.28 3.25
C THR A 84 14.04 -8.21 4.46
N GLU A 85 12.91 -8.14 5.16
CA GLU A 85 12.69 -8.95 6.36
C GLU A 85 12.53 -10.44 6.05
N VAL A 86 11.92 -10.81 4.93
CA VAL A 86 11.86 -12.21 4.48
C VAL A 86 13.26 -12.75 4.19
N VAL A 87 14.13 -11.97 3.55
CA VAL A 87 15.53 -12.38 3.31
C VAL A 87 16.28 -12.56 4.63
N ASN A 88 16.09 -11.66 5.59
CA ASN A 88 16.69 -11.78 6.93
C ASN A 88 16.23 -13.06 7.64
N LEU A 89 14.92 -13.35 7.59
CA LEU A 89 14.34 -14.55 8.19
C LEU A 89 14.91 -15.83 7.57
N ILE A 90 15.04 -15.88 6.23
CA ILE A 90 15.65 -17.02 5.52
C ILE A 90 17.10 -17.21 5.96
N ARG A 91 17.88 -16.12 6.05
CA ARG A 91 19.28 -16.17 6.49
C ARG A 91 19.41 -16.75 7.90
N LEU A 92 18.66 -16.21 8.86
CA LEU A 92 18.70 -16.67 10.25
C LEU A 92 18.24 -18.12 10.40
N THR A 93 17.22 -18.53 9.64
CA THR A 93 16.74 -19.91 9.64
C THR A 93 17.81 -20.87 9.12
N LYS A 94 18.54 -20.49 8.07
CA LYS A 94 19.65 -21.28 7.54
C LYS A 94 20.80 -21.39 8.54
N GLU A 95 21.18 -20.28 9.16
CA GLU A 95 22.23 -20.27 10.19
C GLU A 95 21.87 -21.15 11.39
N ALA A 96 20.62 -21.14 11.83
CA ALA A 96 20.16 -22.03 12.90
C ALA A 96 20.21 -23.50 12.50
N ALA A 97 19.81 -23.84 11.26
CA ALA A 97 19.85 -25.21 10.75
C ALA A 97 21.29 -25.72 10.52
N ASP A 98 22.21 -24.85 10.12
CA ASP A 98 23.63 -25.19 9.98
C ASP A 98 24.31 -25.34 11.36
N ASP A 99 23.94 -24.54 12.37
CA ASP A 99 24.43 -24.67 13.75
C ASP A 99 23.99 -25.98 14.42
N GLU A 100 22.78 -26.50 14.17
CA GLU A 100 22.30 -27.77 14.75
C GLU A 100 22.92 -29.03 14.11
N ARG A 101 23.55 -28.88 12.94
CA ARG A 101 24.19 -29.99 12.20
C ARG A 101 25.66 -30.22 12.57
N VAL A 102 26.25 -29.29 13.33
CA VAL A 102 27.64 -29.33 13.84
C VAL A 102 27.65 -29.85 15.27
#